data_AF-A0A4Q4W2U5-F1
#
_entry.id   AF-A0A4Q4W2U5-F1
#
_cell.length_a   1.000
_cell.length_b   1.000
_cell.length_c   1.000
_cell.angle_alpha   90.00
_cell.angle_beta   90.00
_cell.angle_gamma   90.00
#
_symmetry.space_group_name_H-M   'P 1'
#
loop_
_entity.id
_entity.type
_entity.pdbx_description
1 polymer ?
#
loop_
_entity_poly.entity_id
_entity_poly.type
_entity_poly.pdbx_seq_one_letter_code
_entity_poly.pdbx_strand_id
1 'polypeptide(L)'
;MFSRYARSDGLLYGLEFLTDENGRRVAAFSYWAGYAGTAIALLSWAHQLLNVGKPQGPVPVFDTASALTDYESVLKWDMAETASDGPFPECRLSDLLVNCAYLDPHRIPPFVTHESLSAPGRRLRVICDVSCDPSENNPIPVYSGYSSFENPTIATSPKIGSPELRVIAIDHLPTFVARESSEEYSRLLLLSLLTLDLRDIEGVWKRAKQTYRDRVKELP
;
A
#
# COMPACT_ATOMS: atom_id res chain seq x y z
N MET A 1 10.10 17.34 -10.98
CA MET A 1 9.04 18.30 -10.57
C MET A 1 9.65 19.52 -9.86
N PHE A 2 10.42 19.34 -8.79
CA PHE A 2 11.10 20.42 -8.05
C PHE A 2 11.87 21.42 -8.94
N SER A 3 12.60 20.93 -9.95
CA SER A 3 13.36 21.76 -10.89
C SER A 3 12.50 22.76 -11.69
N ARG A 4 11.21 22.47 -11.93
CA ARG A 4 10.31 23.39 -12.65
C ARG A 4 9.94 24.61 -11.81
N TYR A 5 9.63 24.39 -10.54
CA TYR A 5 9.28 25.45 -9.60
C TYR A 5 10.52 26.29 -9.23
N ALA A 6 11.68 25.64 -9.04
CA ALA A 6 12.92 26.35 -8.74
C ALA A 6 13.32 27.34 -9.85
N ARG A 7 13.10 26.98 -11.12
CA ARG A 7 13.40 27.86 -12.28
C ARG A 7 12.47 29.07 -12.41
N SER A 8 11.32 29.07 -11.74
CA SER A 8 10.30 30.13 -11.84
C SER A 8 10.13 30.92 -10.55
N ASP A 9 11.09 30.84 -9.61
CA ASP A 9 10.97 31.38 -8.24
C ASP A 9 9.67 30.93 -7.51
N GLY A 10 9.21 29.74 -7.87
CA GLY A 10 8.00 29.13 -7.33
C GLY A 10 8.27 28.32 -6.07
N LEU A 11 7.21 28.05 -5.32
CA LEU A 11 7.22 27.22 -4.12
C LEU A 11 6.24 26.06 -4.29
N LEU A 12 6.66 24.87 -3.87
CA LEU A 12 5.82 23.67 -3.87
C LEU A 12 5.68 23.14 -2.44
N TYR A 13 4.43 23.09 -1.96
CA TYR A 13 4.05 22.36 -0.76
C TYR A 13 3.51 20.99 -1.16
N GLY A 14 4.37 19.98 -1.16
CA GLY A 14 3.92 18.60 -1.35
C GLY A 14 3.11 18.14 -0.12
N LEU A 15 1.90 17.63 -0.34
CA LEU A 15 1.01 17.19 0.75
C LEU A 15 1.61 16.01 1.54
N GLU A 16 2.46 15.23 0.90
CA GLU A 16 3.24 14.15 1.51
C GLU A 16 4.29 14.64 2.52
N PHE A 17 4.68 15.91 2.45
CA PHE A 17 5.65 16.55 3.35
C PHE A 17 4.99 17.41 4.44
N LEU A 18 3.66 17.47 4.48
CA LEU A 18 2.96 18.09 5.60
C LEU A 18 3.00 17.14 6.80
N THR A 19 3.92 17.43 7.72
CA THR A 19 4.15 16.60 8.91
C THR A 19 3.93 17.38 10.21
N ASP A 20 3.52 16.67 11.26
CA ASP A 20 3.48 17.18 12.63
C ASP A 20 4.91 17.35 13.20
N GLU A 21 5.01 17.70 14.49
CA GLU A 21 6.30 17.91 15.16
C GLU A 21 7.11 16.63 15.35
N ASN A 22 6.46 15.47 15.28
CA ASN A 22 7.09 14.16 15.36
C ASN A 22 7.44 13.59 13.98
N GLY A 23 7.24 14.36 12.90
CA GLY A 23 7.49 13.91 11.53
C GLY A 23 6.38 13.02 10.96
N ARG A 24 5.24 12.85 11.65
CA ARG A 24 4.11 12.07 11.14
C ARG A 24 3.31 12.89 10.14
N ARG A 25 2.90 12.27 9.03
CA ARG A 25 2.05 12.94 8.03
C ARG A 25 0.71 13.35 8.64
N VAL A 26 0.27 14.57 8.35
CA VAL A 26 -1.01 15.11 8.85
C VAL A 26 -2.22 14.55 8.11
N ALA A 27 -2.04 14.09 6.87
CA ALA A 27 -3.08 13.47 6.06
C ALA A 27 -2.48 12.37 5.16
N ALA A 28 -3.11 11.19 5.17
CA ALA A 28 -2.72 10.01 4.40
C ALA A 28 -3.95 9.14 4.09
N PHE A 29 -3.82 8.26 3.09
CA PHE A 29 -4.89 7.36 2.65
C PHE A 29 -4.79 5.94 3.22
N SER A 30 -3.92 5.68 4.19
CA SER A 30 -3.52 4.33 4.60
C SER A 30 -4.69 3.43 5.04
N TYR A 31 -5.68 4.00 5.75
CA TYR A 31 -6.87 3.25 6.15
C TYR A 31 -7.64 2.71 4.95
N TRP A 32 -7.96 3.59 4.00
CA TRP A 32 -8.73 3.23 2.81
C TRP A 32 -7.96 2.36 1.83
N ALA A 33 -6.64 2.50 1.77
CA ALA A 33 -5.77 1.60 1.02
C ALA A 33 -5.85 0.17 1.57
N GLY A 34 -5.71 -0.02 2.89
CA GLY A 34 -5.81 -1.33 3.54
C GLY A 34 -7.20 -1.95 3.40
N TYR A 35 -8.25 -1.13 3.54
CA TYR A 35 -9.64 -1.55 3.33
C TYR A 35 -9.86 -2.06 1.90
N ALA A 36 -9.52 -1.24 0.90
CA ALA A 36 -9.70 -1.59 -0.51
C ALA A 36 -8.86 -2.82 -0.90
N GLY A 37 -7.61 -2.91 -0.43
CA GLY A 37 -6.75 -4.07 -0.66
C GLY A 37 -7.36 -5.37 -0.13
N THR A 38 -7.87 -5.34 1.11
CA THR A 38 -8.55 -6.49 1.73
C THR A 38 -9.81 -6.89 0.96
N ALA A 39 -10.62 -5.91 0.54
CA ALA A 39 -11.82 -6.14 -0.25
C ALA A 39 -11.53 -6.89 -1.55
N ILE A 40 -10.55 -6.39 -2.32
CA ILE A 40 -10.16 -6.99 -3.60
C ILE A 40 -9.55 -8.38 -3.37
N ALA A 41 -8.75 -8.57 -2.32
CA ALA A 41 -8.17 -9.87 -1.98
C ALA A 41 -9.24 -10.95 -1.74
N LEU A 42 -10.29 -10.62 -0.99
CA LEU A 42 -11.41 -11.53 -0.72
C LEU A 42 -12.20 -11.87 -2.01
N LEU A 43 -12.46 -10.87 -2.85
CA LEU A 43 -13.11 -11.08 -4.15
C LEU A 43 -12.27 -11.97 -5.07
N SER A 44 -10.95 -11.74 -5.13
CA SER A 44 -10.01 -12.55 -5.91
C SER A 44 -9.96 -13.99 -5.41
N TRP A 45 -9.94 -14.21 -4.10
CA TRP A 45 -9.96 -15.55 -3.53
C TRP A 45 -11.27 -16.28 -3.82
N ALA A 46 -12.41 -15.63 -3.64
CA ALA A 46 -13.71 -16.20 -3.99
C ALA A 46 -13.79 -16.55 -5.49
N HIS A 47 -13.30 -15.67 -6.37
CA HIS A 47 -13.23 -15.94 -7.81
C HIS A 47 -12.40 -17.19 -8.14
N GLN A 48 -11.23 -17.36 -7.52
CA GLN A 48 -10.42 -18.57 -7.73
C GLN A 48 -11.14 -19.86 -7.33
N LEU A 49 -11.96 -19.82 -6.28
CA LEU A 49 -12.74 -20.99 -5.84
C LEU A 49 -13.92 -21.29 -6.76
N LEU A 50 -14.61 -20.25 -7.23
CA LEU A 50 -15.84 -20.39 -8.03
C LEU A 50 -15.57 -20.55 -9.54
N ASN A 51 -14.42 -20.08 -10.04
CA ASN A 51 -14.09 -19.98 -11.46
C ASN A 51 -12.69 -20.55 -11.78
N VAL A 52 -12.44 -21.80 -11.40
CA VAL A 52 -11.13 -22.46 -11.56
C VAL A 52 -10.58 -22.30 -12.99
N GLY A 53 -9.35 -21.77 -13.10
CA GLY A 53 -8.63 -21.62 -14.36
C GLY A 53 -9.06 -20.43 -15.24
N LYS A 54 -9.99 -19.59 -14.78
CA LYS A 54 -10.41 -18.38 -15.50
C LYS A 54 -9.79 -17.13 -14.89
N PRO A 55 -9.14 -16.25 -15.68
CA PRO A 55 -8.71 -14.94 -15.22
C PRO A 55 -9.87 -14.15 -14.61
N GLN A 56 -9.60 -13.43 -13.53
CA GLN A 56 -10.58 -12.53 -12.94
C GLN A 56 -10.79 -11.33 -13.88
N GLY A 57 -12.04 -10.94 -14.09
CA GLY A 57 -12.38 -9.71 -14.81
C GLY A 57 -12.24 -8.46 -13.92
N PRO A 58 -12.66 -7.29 -14.41
CA PRO A 58 -12.65 -6.05 -13.63
C PRO A 58 -13.45 -6.18 -12.34
N VAL A 59 -12.97 -5.54 -11.26
CA VAL A 59 -13.69 -5.48 -9.98
C VAL A 59 -14.62 -4.25 -10.01
N PRO A 60 -15.92 -4.39 -9.68
CA PRO A 60 -16.81 -3.23 -9.57
C PRO A 60 -16.34 -2.32 -8.42
N VAL A 61 -16.40 -1.01 -8.65
CA VAL A 61 -16.18 0.01 -7.63
C VAL A 61 -17.42 0.04 -6.73
N PHE A 62 -17.23 0.03 -5.40
CA PHE A 62 -18.33 0.03 -4.45
C PHE A 62 -18.55 1.42 -3.86
N ASP A 63 -19.81 1.75 -3.59
CA ASP A 63 -20.20 3.07 -3.08
C ASP A 63 -20.00 3.24 -1.56
N THR A 64 -19.83 2.16 -0.78
CA THR A 64 -19.59 2.22 0.67
C THR A 64 -18.78 1.04 1.23
N ALA A 65 -18.15 1.26 2.39
CA ALA A 65 -17.20 0.36 3.03
C ALA A 65 -17.75 -0.59 4.11
N SER A 66 -19.06 -0.61 4.36
CA SER A 66 -19.60 -1.27 5.57
C SER A 66 -19.84 -2.78 5.42
N ALA A 67 -19.05 -3.51 4.63
CA ALA A 67 -19.33 -4.92 4.29
C ALA A 67 -18.22 -5.93 4.64
N LEU A 68 -17.11 -5.52 5.25
CA LEU A 68 -15.86 -6.30 5.24
C LEU A 68 -15.23 -6.65 6.60
N THR A 69 -15.75 -6.17 7.73
CA THR A 69 -14.92 -6.02 8.95
C THR A 69 -15.11 -7.00 10.11
N ASP A 70 -16.05 -7.96 10.07
CA ASP A 70 -16.28 -8.88 11.20
C ASP A 70 -16.02 -10.36 10.86
N TYR A 71 -14.74 -10.76 10.77
CA TYR A 71 -14.35 -12.17 10.63
C TYR A 71 -13.42 -12.61 11.77
N GLU A 72 -13.77 -13.71 12.44
CA GLU A 72 -13.03 -14.28 13.57
C GLU A 72 -11.73 -15.00 13.19
N SER A 73 -11.45 -15.18 11.88
CA SER A 73 -10.33 -15.98 11.38
C SER A 73 -9.11 -15.18 10.87
N VAL A 74 -8.91 -13.96 11.35
CA VAL A 74 -7.83 -13.06 10.89
C VAL A 74 -6.62 -13.11 11.81
N LEU A 75 -5.46 -13.48 11.28
CA LEU A 75 -4.15 -13.28 11.95
C LEU A 75 -3.75 -11.80 11.81
N LYS A 76 -3.80 -11.06 12.92
CA LYS A 76 -3.46 -9.63 12.97
C LYS A 76 -2.03 -9.49 13.49
N TRP A 77 -1.09 -9.35 12.58
CA TRP A 77 0.33 -9.19 12.90
C TRP A 77 0.75 -7.72 12.79
N ASP A 78 1.65 -7.32 13.69
CA ASP A 78 2.33 -6.03 13.69
C ASP A 78 3.83 -6.25 14.00
N MET A 79 4.54 -5.21 14.40
CA MET A 79 5.97 -5.19 14.68
C MET A 79 6.43 -6.32 15.63
N ALA A 80 5.58 -6.76 16.55
CA ALA A 80 5.93 -7.80 17.52
C ALA A 80 6.11 -9.17 16.84
N GLU A 81 5.23 -9.53 15.91
CA GLU A 81 5.28 -10.81 15.21
C GLU A 81 6.32 -10.78 14.09
N THR A 82 6.49 -9.63 13.42
CA THR A 82 7.50 -9.43 12.37
C THR A 82 8.89 -9.11 12.90
N ALA A 83 9.11 -9.10 14.22
CA ALA A 83 10.42 -8.88 14.83
C ALA A 83 11.39 -10.05 14.60
N SER A 84 10.87 -11.23 14.28
CA SER A 84 11.68 -12.37 13.89
C SER A 84 12.04 -12.32 12.41
N ASP A 85 13.18 -12.89 12.04
CA ASP A 85 13.60 -12.94 10.63
C ASP A 85 12.69 -13.92 9.86
N GLY A 86 12.09 -13.43 8.76
CA GLY A 86 11.31 -14.26 7.83
C GLY A 86 12.18 -15.25 7.02
N PRO A 87 11.57 -16.09 6.15
CA PRO A 87 10.16 -16.07 5.74
C PRO A 87 9.22 -16.70 6.76
N PHE A 88 8.02 -16.15 6.87
CA PHE A 88 7.03 -16.57 7.87
C PHE A 88 6.16 -17.71 7.34
N PRO A 89 6.14 -18.90 7.99
CA PRO A 89 5.30 -20.03 7.59
C PRO A 89 3.80 -19.67 7.53
N GLU A 90 3.33 -18.80 8.41
CA GLU A 90 1.95 -18.34 8.54
C GLU A 90 1.44 -17.67 7.27
N CYS A 91 2.31 -16.93 6.56
CA CYS A 91 1.96 -16.34 5.27
C CYS A 91 1.55 -17.41 4.25
N ARG A 92 2.28 -18.52 4.19
CA ARG A 92 2.02 -19.63 3.26
C ARG A 92 0.81 -20.48 3.66
N LEU A 93 0.56 -20.59 4.97
CA LEU A 93 -0.51 -21.42 5.54
C LEU A 93 -1.86 -20.70 5.61
N SER A 94 -1.86 -19.38 5.49
CA SER A 94 -3.08 -18.56 5.33
C SER A 94 -3.64 -18.69 3.92
N ASP A 95 -4.94 -18.41 3.72
CA ASP A 95 -5.55 -18.39 2.39
C ASP A 95 -5.28 -17.06 1.64
N LEU A 96 -5.15 -15.99 2.43
CA LEU A 96 -4.92 -14.61 2.01
C LEU A 96 -3.76 -14.01 2.82
N LEU A 97 -2.93 -13.19 2.16
CA LEU A 97 -1.96 -12.32 2.81
C LEU A 97 -2.24 -10.89 2.38
N VAL A 98 -2.47 -9.98 3.33
CA VAL A 98 -2.58 -8.54 3.08
C VAL A 98 -1.42 -7.84 3.76
N ASN A 99 -0.46 -7.34 2.98
CA ASN A 99 0.65 -6.56 3.50
C ASN A 99 0.30 -5.07 3.52
N CYS A 100 0.37 -4.48 4.71
CA CYS A 100 0.22 -3.03 4.94
C CYS A 100 1.48 -2.41 5.55
N ALA A 101 2.58 -3.17 5.68
CA ALA A 101 3.83 -2.67 6.23
C ALA A 101 4.61 -1.94 5.13
N TYR A 102 4.80 -0.64 5.28
CA TYR A 102 5.76 0.12 4.48
C TYR A 102 7.09 0.14 5.23
N LEU A 103 8.09 -0.50 4.66
CA LEU A 103 9.37 -0.75 5.33
C LEU A 103 10.42 0.25 4.86
N ASP A 104 11.38 0.50 5.75
CA ASP A 104 12.52 1.37 5.47
C ASP A 104 13.32 0.84 4.26
N PRO A 105 13.97 1.70 3.46
CA PRO A 105 14.84 1.30 2.35
C PRO A 105 15.95 0.30 2.71
N HIS A 106 16.25 0.10 3.99
CA HIS A 106 17.14 -0.97 4.42
C HIS A 106 16.52 -2.34 4.18
N ARG A 107 17.25 -3.19 3.44
CA ARG A 107 16.83 -4.56 3.14
C ARG A 107 16.59 -5.35 4.43
N ILE A 108 15.34 -5.72 4.67
CA ILE A 108 14.95 -6.68 5.71
C ILE A 108 14.82 -8.09 5.13
N PRO A 109 14.85 -9.14 5.97
CA PRO A 109 14.44 -10.47 5.55
C PRO A 109 13.01 -10.45 4.98
N PRO A 110 12.78 -11.12 3.83
CA PRO A 110 11.48 -11.08 3.18
C PRO A 110 10.45 -11.86 3.99
N PHE A 111 9.20 -11.40 3.97
CA PHE A 111 8.06 -12.08 4.60
C PHE A 111 7.79 -13.44 3.95
N VAL A 112 7.96 -13.50 2.63
CA VAL A 112 7.82 -14.71 1.83
C VAL A 112 8.90 -14.77 0.76
N THR A 113 9.30 -15.97 0.36
CA THR A 113 10.20 -16.19 -0.78
C THR A 113 9.52 -17.10 -1.79
N HIS A 114 10.01 -17.12 -3.02
CA HIS A 114 9.53 -18.10 -4.00
C HIS A 114 9.71 -19.54 -3.48
N GLU A 115 10.81 -19.82 -2.76
CA GLU A 115 11.06 -21.11 -2.12
C GLU A 115 10.01 -21.42 -1.04
N SER A 116 9.75 -20.49 -0.11
CA SER A 116 8.77 -20.72 0.95
C SER A 116 7.38 -20.97 0.36
N LEU A 117 6.97 -20.21 -0.65
CA LEU A 117 5.68 -20.38 -1.31
C LEU A 117 5.58 -21.62 -2.20
N SER A 118 6.71 -22.18 -2.66
CA SER A 118 6.74 -23.42 -3.42
C SER A 118 6.69 -24.67 -2.53
N ALA A 119 6.84 -24.52 -1.21
CA ALA A 119 6.84 -25.63 -0.27
C ALA A 119 5.46 -26.35 -0.20
N PRO A 120 5.45 -27.69 -0.03
CA PRO A 120 4.22 -28.49 -0.03
C PRO A 120 3.27 -28.13 1.11
N GLY A 121 1.97 -28.15 0.85
CA GLY A 121 0.93 -27.79 1.81
C GLY A 121 0.59 -26.30 1.87
N ARG A 122 0.97 -25.52 0.83
CA ARG A 122 0.55 -24.12 0.71
C ARG A 122 -0.95 -24.02 0.52
N ARG A 123 -1.58 -23.14 1.31
CA ARG A 123 -2.99 -22.73 1.17
C ARG A 123 -3.13 -21.37 0.50
N LEU A 124 -2.12 -20.52 0.64
CA LEU A 124 -2.12 -19.15 0.15
C LEU A 124 -2.44 -19.07 -1.34
N ARG A 125 -3.44 -18.24 -1.67
CA ARG A 125 -3.98 -18.09 -3.02
C ARG A 125 -3.90 -16.66 -3.55
N VAL A 126 -3.96 -15.68 -2.67
CA VAL A 126 -3.87 -14.26 -3.03
C VAL A 126 -2.99 -13.52 -2.03
N ILE A 127 -2.05 -12.74 -2.57
CA ILE A 127 -1.30 -11.73 -1.83
C ILE A 127 -1.83 -10.37 -2.28
N CYS A 128 -2.28 -9.52 -1.36
CA CYS A 128 -2.50 -8.12 -1.61
C CYS A 128 -1.38 -7.32 -0.94
N ASP A 129 -0.51 -6.75 -1.74
CA ASP A 129 0.56 -5.89 -1.28
C ASP A 129 0.09 -4.43 -1.39
N VAL A 130 -0.51 -3.91 -0.32
CA VAL A 130 -1.01 -2.52 -0.23
C VAL A 130 0.16 -1.55 -0.24
N SER A 131 1.28 -1.98 0.33
CA SER A 131 2.54 -1.23 0.38
C SER A 131 3.45 -1.56 -0.81
N CYS A 132 2.87 -1.97 -1.95
CA CYS A 132 3.63 -2.44 -3.09
C CYS A 132 4.78 -1.51 -3.48
N ASP A 133 5.98 -2.07 -3.51
CA ASP A 133 7.20 -1.39 -3.92
C ASP A 133 7.88 -2.24 -5.01
N PRO A 134 8.09 -1.71 -6.23
CA PRO A 134 8.77 -2.44 -7.30
C PRO A 134 10.30 -2.49 -7.10
N SER A 135 10.84 -1.91 -6.02
CA SER A 135 12.27 -1.94 -5.71
C SER A 135 12.75 -3.33 -5.24
N GLU A 136 14.07 -3.52 -5.22
CA GLU A 136 14.72 -4.74 -4.72
C GLU A 136 14.52 -4.98 -3.21
N ASN A 137 14.02 -3.97 -2.49
CA ASN A 137 13.79 -4.03 -1.04
C ASN A 137 12.38 -4.48 -0.66
N ASN A 138 11.56 -4.87 -1.64
CA ASN A 138 10.23 -5.37 -1.37
C ASN A 138 10.27 -6.61 -0.44
N PRO A 139 9.58 -6.62 0.70
CA PRO A 139 9.49 -7.78 1.60
C PRO A 139 8.79 -9.00 0.98
N ILE A 140 8.11 -8.82 -0.16
CA ILE A 140 7.40 -9.86 -0.91
C ILE A 140 7.99 -9.95 -2.34
N PRO A 141 9.25 -10.42 -2.49
CA PRO A 141 9.99 -10.43 -3.76
C PRO A 141 9.55 -11.59 -4.68
N VAL A 142 8.29 -11.58 -5.08
CA VAL A 142 7.66 -12.65 -5.88
C VAL A 142 6.93 -12.12 -7.12
N TYR A 143 7.00 -10.82 -7.38
CA TYR A 143 6.40 -10.13 -8.51
C TYR A 143 7.26 -8.92 -8.92
N SER A 144 7.06 -8.38 -10.12
CA SER A 144 7.94 -7.35 -10.70
C SER A 144 7.21 -6.17 -11.34
N GLY A 145 5.91 -6.03 -11.13
CA GLY A 145 5.11 -4.95 -11.71
C GLY A 145 3.80 -4.71 -10.97
N TYR A 146 3.04 -3.72 -11.43
CA TYR A 146 1.76 -3.37 -10.84
C TYR A 146 0.59 -4.07 -11.53
N SER A 147 -0.46 -4.35 -10.76
CA SER A 147 -1.79 -4.66 -11.27
C SER A 147 -2.62 -3.37 -11.41
N SER A 148 -3.81 -3.44 -12.02
CA SER A 148 -4.73 -2.29 -12.14
C SER A 148 -6.16 -2.71 -11.82
N PHE A 149 -7.12 -1.80 -11.73
CA PHE A 149 -8.53 -2.20 -11.51
C PHE A 149 -9.12 -3.01 -12.67
N GLU A 150 -8.63 -2.80 -13.90
CA GLU A 150 -9.01 -3.57 -15.09
C GLU A 150 -8.44 -5.00 -15.05
N ASN A 151 -7.19 -5.13 -14.60
CA ASN A 151 -6.54 -6.42 -14.38
C ASN A 151 -6.02 -6.50 -12.92
N PRO A 152 -6.91 -6.83 -11.96
CA PRO A 152 -6.68 -6.67 -10.51
C PRO A 152 -5.61 -7.57 -9.95
N THR A 153 -5.19 -8.58 -10.71
CA THR A 153 -4.16 -9.51 -10.26
C THR A 153 -3.09 -9.72 -11.33
N ILE A 154 -1.89 -10.01 -10.87
CA ILE A 154 -0.77 -10.51 -11.68
C ILE A 154 -0.32 -11.89 -11.18
N ALA A 155 0.39 -12.62 -12.03
CA ALA A 155 1.04 -13.86 -11.62
C ALA A 155 2.31 -13.55 -10.85
N THR A 156 2.74 -14.48 -10.00
CA THR A 156 4.09 -14.43 -9.44
C THR A 156 5.13 -14.63 -10.56
N SER A 157 6.33 -14.09 -10.35
CA SER A 157 7.48 -14.24 -11.23
C SER A 157 8.69 -14.69 -10.40
N PRO A 158 9.14 -15.96 -10.54
CA PRO A 158 8.58 -17.01 -11.37
C PRO A 158 7.17 -17.48 -10.95
N LYS A 159 6.46 -18.16 -11.86
CA LYS A 159 5.10 -18.64 -11.61
C LYS A 159 5.10 -19.78 -10.59
N ILE A 160 4.34 -19.62 -9.51
CA ILE A 160 4.16 -20.63 -8.48
C ILE A 160 2.98 -21.55 -8.84
N GLY A 161 3.16 -22.86 -8.60
CA GLY A 161 2.24 -23.93 -8.99
C GLY A 161 0.95 -24.01 -8.16
N SER A 162 0.36 -25.20 -8.04
CA SER A 162 -0.94 -25.40 -7.37
C SER A 162 -0.87 -25.31 -5.82
N PRO A 163 -1.85 -24.69 -5.14
CA PRO A 163 -2.98 -23.93 -5.71
C PRO A 163 -2.51 -22.64 -6.40
N GLU A 164 -3.19 -22.15 -7.43
CA GLU A 164 -2.75 -20.92 -8.12
C GLU A 164 -2.54 -19.76 -7.12
N LEU A 165 -1.42 -19.04 -7.27
CA LEU A 165 -1.09 -17.85 -6.49
C LEU A 165 -1.10 -16.61 -7.36
N ARG A 166 -1.84 -15.58 -6.90
CA ARG A 166 -1.98 -14.29 -7.57
C ARG A 166 -1.59 -13.16 -6.63
N VAL A 167 -1.08 -12.07 -7.19
CA VAL A 167 -0.68 -10.86 -6.45
C VAL A 167 -1.53 -9.68 -6.90
N ILE A 168 -2.03 -8.90 -5.94
CA ILE A 168 -2.62 -7.57 -6.13
C ILE A 168 -1.56 -6.57 -5.67
N ALA A 169 -1.10 -5.74 -6.59
CA ALA A 169 -0.13 -4.67 -6.38
C ALA A 169 -0.65 -3.41 -7.11
N ILE A 170 -1.75 -2.85 -6.63
CA ILE A 170 -2.35 -1.62 -7.16
C ILE A 170 -1.84 -0.46 -6.29
N ASP A 171 -1.13 0.50 -6.88
CA ASP A 171 -0.48 1.61 -6.17
C ASP A 171 -1.43 2.76 -5.79
N HIS A 172 -2.69 2.69 -6.21
CA HIS A 172 -3.72 3.70 -5.98
C HIS A 172 -5.04 3.11 -5.44
N LEU A 173 -4.93 2.08 -4.59
CA LEU A 173 -6.06 1.42 -3.92
C LEU A 173 -7.13 2.34 -3.31
N PRO A 174 -6.82 3.51 -2.70
CA PRO A 174 -7.85 4.40 -2.15
C PRO A 174 -8.89 4.87 -3.17
N THR A 175 -8.54 4.91 -4.47
CA THR A 175 -9.49 5.31 -5.53
C THR A 175 -10.64 4.31 -5.71
N PHE A 176 -10.53 3.10 -5.15
CA PHE A 176 -11.61 2.11 -5.09
C PHE A 176 -12.81 2.58 -4.24
N VAL A 177 -12.57 3.45 -3.27
CA VAL A 177 -13.57 4.10 -2.40
C VAL A 177 -13.27 5.60 -2.37
N ALA A 178 -13.32 6.20 -3.56
CA ALA A 178 -12.82 7.55 -3.80
C ALA A 178 -13.55 8.61 -2.96
N ARG A 179 -14.86 8.44 -2.72
CA ARG A 179 -15.66 9.37 -1.92
C ARG A 179 -15.17 9.42 -0.49
N GLU A 180 -15.16 8.28 0.19
CA GLU A 180 -14.77 8.20 1.60
C GLU A 180 -13.28 8.51 1.79
N SER A 181 -12.44 8.08 0.84
CA SER A 181 -11.03 8.45 0.82
C SER A 181 -10.84 9.97 0.75
N SER A 182 -11.61 10.65 -0.10
CA SER A 182 -11.52 12.10 -0.26
C SER A 182 -12.08 12.85 0.94
N GLU A 183 -13.21 12.40 1.50
CA GLU A 183 -13.84 13.00 2.67
C GLU A 183 -12.91 12.93 3.89
N GLU A 184 -12.37 11.75 4.18
CA GLU A 184 -11.47 11.57 5.33
C GLU A 184 -10.14 12.32 5.13
N TYR A 185 -9.54 12.23 3.94
CA TYR A 185 -8.31 12.96 3.64
C TYR A 185 -8.50 14.47 3.79
N SER A 186 -9.61 15.01 3.28
CA SER A 186 -9.95 16.43 3.40
C SER A 186 -10.17 16.85 4.85
N ARG A 187 -10.83 16.00 5.65
CA ARG A 187 -11.05 16.22 7.08
C ARG A 187 -9.73 16.30 7.85
N LEU A 188 -8.80 15.39 7.57
CA LEU A 188 -7.46 15.39 8.17
C LEU A 188 -6.65 16.62 7.76
N LEU A 189 -6.70 16.97 6.46
CA LEU A 189 -5.95 18.10 5.91
C LEU A 189 -6.49 19.46 6.36
N LEU A 190 -7.80 19.56 6.67
CA LEU A 190 -8.47 20.81 7.03
C LEU A 190 -7.75 21.59 8.13
N LEU A 191 -7.28 20.92 9.19
CA LEU A 191 -6.56 21.57 10.29
C LEU A 191 -5.28 22.27 9.81
N SER A 192 -4.59 21.68 8.83
CA SER A 192 -3.42 22.30 8.22
C SER A 192 -3.81 23.48 7.32
N LEU A 193 -4.88 23.33 6.53
CA LEU A 193 -5.36 24.39 5.63
C LEU A 193 -5.79 25.66 6.38
N LEU A 194 -6.39 25.51 7.57
CA LEU A 194 -6.77 26.62 8.44
C LEU A 194 -5.59 27.46 8.94
N THR A 195 -4.35 26.97 8.79
CA THR A 195 -3.12 27.68 9.22
C THR A 195 -2.28 28.18 8.04
N LEU A 196 -2.81 28.16 6.82
CA LEU A 196 -2.08 28.52 5.60
C LEU A 196 -1.70 30.02 5.53
N ASP A 197 -2.47 30.88 6.19
CA ASP A 197 -2.16 32.29 6.39
C ASP A 197 -0.93 32.50 7.28
N LEU A 198 -0.65 31.56 8.19
CA LEU A 198 0.51 31.56 9.10
C LEU A 198 1.72 30.79 8.56
N ARG A 199 1.73 30.44 7.26
CA ARG A 199 2.71 29.52 6.64
C ARG A 199 4.19 29.89 6.79
N ASP A 200 4.51 31.15 7.09
CA ASP A 200 5.89 31.64 7.24
C ASP A 200 6.36 31.69 8.72
N ILE A 201 5.47 31.46 9.68
CA ILE A 201 5.74 31.61 11.11
C ILE A 201 6.26 30.30 11.70
N GLU A 202 5.41 29.26 11.69
CA GLU A 202 5.68 27.96 12.31
C GLU A 202 4.75 26.85 11.79
N GLY A 203 4.93 25.63 12.29
CA GLY A 203 4.06 24.51 11.98
C GLY A 203 4.35 23.78 10.67
N VAL A 204 3.31 23.12 10.14
CA VAL A 204 3.38 22.14 9.04
C VAL A 204 3.91 22.75 7.74
N TRP A 205 3.51 23.98 7.44
CA TRP A 205 3.88 24.67 6.21
C TRP A 205 5.36 25.06 6.20
N LYS A 206 5.88 25.55 7.33
CA LYS A 206 7.30 25.91 7.43
C LYS A 206 8.21 24.69 7.24
N ARG A 207 7.83 23.54 7.83
CA ARG A 207 8.53 22.27 7.63
C ARG A 207 8.49 21.83 6.16
N ALA A 208 7.31 21.83 5.53
CA ALA A 208 7.19 21.47 4.11
C ALA A 208 7.97 22.42 3.17
N LYS A 209 7.99 23.73 3.46
CA LYS A 209 8.82 24.71 2.74
C LYS A 209 10.31 24.40 2.89
N GLN A 210 10.74 24.00 4.08
CA GLN A 210 12.11 23.59 4.33
C GLN A 210 12.47 22.33 3.55
N THR A 211 11.61 21.29 3.58
CA THR A 211 11.78 20.08 2.78
C THR A 211 11.91 20.39 1.29
N TYR A 212 11.04 21.26 0.73
CA TYR A 212 11.16 21.72 -0.66
C TYR A 212 12.53 22.31 -0.94
N ARG A 213 13.00 23.24 -0.08
CA ARG A 213 14.30 23.89 -0.25
C ARG A 213 15.46 22.91 -0.19
N ASP A 214 15.40 21.94 0.70
CA ASP A 214 16.47 20.94 0.83
C ASP A 214 16.50 20.02 -0.40
N ARG A 215 15.34 19.57 -0.90
CA ARG A 215 15.25 18.83 -2.17
C ARG A 215 15.73 19.63 -3.38
N VAL A 216 15.50 20.94 -3.41
CA VAL A 216 15.99 21.80 -4.49
C VAL A 216 17.53 21.90 -4.48
N LYS A 217 18.18 21.89 -3.31
CA LYS A 217 19.65 21.88 -3.21
C LYS A 217 20.28 20.58 -3.69
N GLU A 218 19.53 19.47 -3.65
CA GLU A 218 19.96 18.17 -4.16
C GLU A 218 19.84 18.05 -5.69
N LEU A 219 19.22 19.04 -6.36
CA LEU A 219 19.09 19.03 -7.81
C LEU A 219 20.46 19.31 -8.47
N PRO A 220 20.78 18.58 -9.56
CA PRO A 220 22.00 18.78 -10.34
C PRO A 220 21.98 20.09 -11.15
#